data_AF-A0A967LVI0-F1
#
_entry.id   AF-A0A967LVI0-F1
#
_cell.length_a   1.000
_cell.length_b   1.000
_cell.length_c   1.000
_cell.angle_alpha   90.00
_cell.angle_beta   90.00
_cell.angle_gamma   90.00
#
_symmetry.space_group_name_H-M   'P 1'
#
loop_
_entity.id
_entity.type
_entity.pdbx_description
1 polymer ?
#
loop_
_entity_poly.entity_id
_entity_poly.type
_entity_poly.pdbx_seq_one_letter_code
_entity_poly.pdbx_strand_id
1 'polypeptide(L)' 'QGCNSTDSVDYPHFAKSVSSLVTEGKCDCGILICGTGIGMSMAANRVPGIRAALCNEMFSA' A
#
# COMPACT_ATOMS: atom_id res chain seq x y z
N GLN A 1 0.50 -3.29 8.96
CA GLN A 1 1.81 -3.74 9.48
C GLN A 1 2.84 -3.68 8.35
N GLY A 2 4.11 -3.40 8.65
CA GLY A 2 5.21 -3.31 7.68
C GLY A 2 6.36 -4.28 7.99
N CYS A 3 7.51 -4.10 7.35
CA CYS A 3 8.72 -4.87 7.67
C CYS A 3 9.39 -4.30 8.94
N ASN A 4 9.80 -5.18 9.86
CA ASN A 4 10.50 -4.81 11.11
C ASN A 4 12.02 -5.03 11.02
N SER A 5 12.55 -5.29 9.83
CA SER A 5 13.97 -5.51 9.55
C SER A 5 14.38 -4.83 8.25
N THR A 6 15.68 -4.83 7.94
CA THR A 6 16.22 -4.35 6.67
C THR A 6 16.33 -5.46 5.61
N ASP A 7 15.84 -6.67 5.92
CA ASP A 7 15.90 -7.78 5.00
C ASP A 7 15.00 -7.53 3.79
N SER A 8 15.39 -8.11 2.65
CA SER A 8 14.60 -8.00 1.43
C SER A 8 13.26 -8.71 1.61
N VAL A 9 12.19 -8.04 1.20
CA VAL A 9 10.82 -8.56 1.31
C VAL A 9 10.00 -8.24 0.07
N ASP A 10 8.97 -9.04 -0.15
CA ASP A 10 8.03 -8.87 -1.25
C ASP A 10 6.93 -7.86 -0.90
N TYR A 11 7.02 -6.68 -1.49
CA TYR A 11 6.06 -5.59 -1.33
C TYR A 11 4.58 -5.97 -1.58
N PRO A 12 4.20 -6.90 -2.48
CA PRO A 12 2.79 -7.25 -2.69
C PRO A 12 2.10 -7.85 -1.46
N HIS A 13 2.86 -8.54 -0.59
CA HIS A 13 2.29 -9.12 0.64
C HIS A 13 1.81 -8.01 1.59
N PHE A 14 2.61 -6.97 1.76
CA PHE A 14 2.26 -5.82 2.60
C PHE A 14 1.16 -4.98 1.98
N ALA A 15 1.20 -4.75 0.66
CA ALA A 15 0.13 -4.06 -0.05
C ALA A 15 -1.22 -4.75 0.15
N LYS A 16 -1.26 -6.08 -0.03
CA LYS A 16 -2.49 -6.86 0.18
C LYS A 16 -2.97 -6.80 1.62
N SER A 17 -2.07 -6.94 2.60
CA SER A 17 -2.44 -6.89 4.02
C SER A 17 -3.09 -5.56 4.41
N VAL A 18 -2.49 -4.42 4.02
CA VAL A 18 -3.03 -3.10 4.31
C VAL A 18 -4.34 -2.87 3.55
N SER A 19 -4.39 -3.22 2.26
CA SER A 19 -5.60 -3.15 1.45
C SER A 19 -6.76 -3.95 2.07
N SER A 20 -6.52 -5.17 2.53
CA SER A 20 -7.54 -5.99 3.19
C SER A 20 -8.09 -5.32 4.45
N LEU A 21 -7.24 -4.74 5.29
CA LEU A 21 -7.67 -4.03 6.50
C LEU A 21 -8.58 -2.82 6.17
N VAL A 22 -8.27 -2.09 5.10
CA VAL A 22 -9.10 -0.97 4.63
C VAL A 22 -10.43 -1.47 4.07
N THR A 23 -10.44 -2.51 3.23
CA THR A 23 -11.69 -3.08 2.69
C THR A 23 -12.57 -3.74 3.75
N GLU A 24 -11.97 -4.27 4.83
CA GLU A 24 -12.69 -4.86 5.95
C GLU A 24 -13.23 -3.80 6.94
N GLY A 25 -12.96 -2.50 6.69
CA GLY A 25 -13.39 -1.41 7.58
C GLY A 25 -12.67 -1.37 8.92
N LYS A 26 -11.52 -2.06 9.05
CA LYS A 26 -10.67 -2.02 10.25
C LYS A 26 -9.81 -0.76 10.31
N CYS A 27 -9.65 -0.08 9.17
CA CYS A 27 -8.92 1.17 9.02
C CYS A 27 -9.60 2.04 7.95
N ASP A 28 -9.63 3.35 8.15
CA ASP A 28 -10.22 4.29 7.17
C ASP A 28 -9.29 4.52 5.96
N CYS A 29 -7.97 4.43 6.16
CA CYS A 29 -6.97 4.63 5.12
C CYS A 29 -5.72 3.78 5.36
N GLY A 30 -4.92 3.59 4.31
CA GLY A 30 -3.66 2.85 4.35
C GLY A 30 -2.53 3.62 3.69
N ILE A 31 -1.35 3.60 4.31
CA ILE A 31 -0.12 4.21 3.77
C ILE A 31 0.82 3.08 3.34
N LEU A 32 1.28 3.13 2.10
CA LEU A 32 2.19 2.14 1.50
C LEU A 32 3.44 2.83 0.98
N ILE A 33 4.61 2.35 1.39
CA ILE A 33 5.90 2.93 1.03
C ILE A 33 6.79 1.83 0.44
N CYS A 34 7.38 2.10 -0.72
CA CYS A 34 8.49 1.34 -1.28
C CYS A 34 9.43 2.29 -2.02
N GLY A 35 10.49 1.77 -2.65
CA GLY A 35 11.50 2.61 -3.32
C GLY A 35 10.92 3.66 -4.29
N THR A 36 9.96 3.29 -5.14
CA THR A 36 9.31 4.20 -6.10
C THR A 36 7.82 4.42 -5.85
N GLY A 37 7.22 3.63 -4.96
CA GLY A 37 5.77 3.58 -4.75
C GLY A 37 4.94 2.95 -5.88
N ILE A 38 5.50 2.81 -7.11
CA ILE A 38 4.79 2.25 -8.28
C ILE A 38 4.35 0.80 -8.03
N GLY A 39 5.25 -0.02 -7.47
CA GLY A 39 4.93 -1.42 -7.15
C GLY A 39 3.80 -1.54 -6.13
N MET A 40 3.79 -0.66 -5.13
CA MET A 40 2.76 -0.63 -4.09
C MET A 40 1.41 -0.20 -4.65
N SER A 41 1.36 0.87 -5.45
CA SER A 41 0.10 1.36 -6.03
C SER A 41 -0.50 0.34 -7.00
N MET A 42 0.31 -0.33 -7.83
CA MET A 42 -0.16 -1.41 -8.70
C MET A 42 -0.70 -2.62 -7.91
N ALA A 43 -0.01 -3.03 -6.84
CA ALA A 43 -0.42 -4.17 -6.03
C ALA A 43 -1.71 -3.88 -5.23
N ALA A 44 -1.80 -2.69 -4.63
CA ALA A 44 -2.94 -2.28 -3.83
C ALA A 44 -4.22 -2.10 -4.68
N ASN A 45 -4.10 -1.50 -5.86
CA ASN A 45 -5.24 -1.29 -6.78
C ASN A 45 -5.79 -2.59 -7.40
N ARG A 46 -5.12 -3.73 -7.24
CA ARG A 46 -5.68 -5.05 -7.62
C ARG A 46 -6.71 -5.57 -6.62
N VAL A 47 -6.79 -4.99 -5.42
CA VAL A 47 -7.78 -5.38 -4.41
C VAL A 47 -9.10 -4.65 -4.70
N PRO A 48 -10.21 -5.38 -4.95
CA PRO A 48 -11.51 -4.75 -5.17
C PRO A 48 -11.92 -3.86 -4.01
N GLY A 49 -12.37 -2.64 -4.31
CA GLY A 49 -12.75 -1.64 -3.29
C GLY A 49 -11.62 -0.72 -2.83
N ILE A 50 -10.37 -0.97 -3.25
CA ILE A 50 -9.24 -0.09 -2.98
C ILE A 50 -9.02 0.91 -4.10
N ARG A 51 -8.66 2.14 -3.70
CA ARG A 51 -8.16 3.20 -4.59
C ARG A 51 -6.87 3.75 -3.99
N ALA A 52 -5.74 3.27 -4.48
CA ALA A 52 -4.42 3.69 -4.04
C ALA A 52 -3.83 4.69 -5.05
N ALA A 53 -3.51 5.90 -4.58
CA ALA A 53 -2.81 6.92 -5.34
C ALA A 53 -1.31 6.88 -5.00
N LEU A 54 -0.46 7.07 -6.02
CA LEU A 54 0.96 7.29 -5.84
C LEU A 54 1.21 8.79 -5.77
N CYS A 55 1.58 9.27 -4.59
CA CYS A 55 1.76 10.69 -4.33
C CYS A 55 3.25 10.99 -4.16
N ASN A 56 3.85 11.66 -5.14
CA ASN A 56 5.28 12.03 -5.13
C ASN A 56 5.50 13.53 -4.85
N GLU A 57 4.42 14.31 -4.87
CA GLU A 57 4.43 15.75 -4.62
C GLU A 57 3.12 16.18 -3.95
N MET A 58 3.13 17.36 -3.33
CA MET A 58 2.02 17.86 -2.52
C MET A 58 0.72 18.06 -3.33
N PHE A 59 0.83 18.34 -4.64
CA PHE A 59 -0.34 18.47 -5.51
C PHE A 59 -0.96 17.13 -5.91
N SER A 60 -0.15 16.07 -5.94
CA SER A 60 -0.59 14.70 -6.25
C SER A 60 -1.14 13.94 -5.03
N ALA A 61 -1.02 14.54 -3.83
CA ALA A 61 -1.31 13.95 -2.54
C ALA A 61 -2.79 14.01 -2.15
#